data_AF-A0A2H0FMH1-F1
#
_entry.id   AF-A0A2H0FMH1-F1
#
_cell.length_a   1.000
_cell.length_b   1.000
_cell.length_c   1.000
_cell.angle_alpha   90.00
_cell.angle_beta   90.00
_cell.angle_gamma   90.00
#
_symmetry.space_group_name_H-M   'P 1'
#
loop_
_entity.id
_entity.type
_entity.pdbx_description
1 polymer ?
#
loop_
_entity_poly.entity_id
_entity_poly.type
_entity_poly.pdbx_seq_one_letter_code
_entity_poly.pdbx_strand_id
1 'polypeptide(L)'
;MQNSHRQSTFHIYIACVGLMVFCSLLFSSCAQLPIQNYSQVLKENEHAPIYSIVCIVHGDNNYIYHDTTGNKLSADKETITQIIRVAQQNQNAEVFIFHQKPASNFLLFFPTKDGDFYYYRNGQLIANESYWRDQKESQLNPELELFNSYSADNKSEMKKIFLYFGHQIPEYGGEGYDESYPERTFTVSDLATGLINFLGDSEKFDMSILSTCYGGTPFTIDKLGALSKIIIASPENLHLSYFDLAPLEQLDEKLRIGNNISFAKNFAQNAFDKLTMNVQTSVSIAIYDVDSTKQYLNEIRMSYTNTLTNLKLQFQTFPSIVKQCDCAELPSYLLPQMNKGVTIFYRPARFGRLKNKQNHSGWECWKYDAKITNIR
;
A
#
# COMPACT_ATOMS: atom_id res chain seq x y z
N MET A 1 30.69 -65.58 0.31
CA MET A 1 30.74 -64.18 -0.17
C MET A 1 29.79 -63.85 -1.33
N GLN A 2 28.93 -64.75 -1.84
CA GLN A 2 28.02 -64.44 -2.96
C GLN A 2 26.63 -63.90 -2.56
N ASN A 3 26.20 -64.03 -1.29
CA ASN A 3 24.87 -63.54 -0.87
C ASN A 3 24.81 -62.04 -0.52
N SER A 4 25.94 -61.39 -0.29
CA SER A 4 26.00 -59.96 0.05
C SER A 4 25.72 -59.06 -1.16
N HIS A 5 25.97 -59.51 -2.39
CA HIS A 5 25.78 -58.69 -3.58
C HIS A 5 24.33 -58.63 -4.05
N ARG A 6 23.52 -59.66 -3.77
CA ARG A 6 22.09 -59.71 -4.18
C ARG A 6 21.18 -58.83 -3.34
N GLN A 7 21.50 -58.59 -2.06
CA GLN A 7 20.71 -57.69 -1.22
C GLN A 7 20.94 -56.21 -1.54
N SER A 8 22.16 -55.85 -1.96
CA SER A 8 22.50 -54.46 -2.33
C SER A 8 21.76 -53.99 -3.59
N THR A 9 21.65 -54.83 -4.62
CA THR A 9 20.97 -54.45 -5.87
C THR A 9 19.45 -54.32 -5.72
N PHE A 10 18.84 -55.03 -4.78
CA PHE A 10 17.40 -54.98 -4.55
C PHE A 10 16.96 -53.66 -3.87
N HIS A 11 17.75 -53.14 -2.94
CA HIS A 11 17.45 -51.86 -2.29
C HIS A 11 17.59 -50.65 -3.22
N ILE A 12 18.53 -50.70 -4.17
CA ILE A 12 18.71 -49.64 -5.18
C ILE A 12 17.49 -49.60 -6.13
N TYR A 13 16.96 -50.76 -6.51
CA TYR A 13 15.78 -50.83 -7.39
C TYR A 13 14.52 -50.26 -6.73
N ILE A 14 14.28 -50.55 -5.45
CA ILE A 14 13.11 -50.01 -4.72
C ILE A 14 13.24 -48.49 -4.54
N ALA A 15 14.43 -47.99 -4.25
CA ALA A 15 14.67 -46.54 -4.14
C ALA A 15 14.42 -45.81 -5.47
N CYS A 16 14.89 -46.36 -6.59
CA CYS A 16 14.66 -45.77 -7.92
C CYS A 16 13.18 -45.80 -8.34
N VAL A 17 12.44 -46.87 -8.05
CA VAL A 17 11.00 -46.95 -8.35
C VAL A 17 10.21 -45.99 -7.46
N GLY A 18 10.53 -45.91 -6.17
CA GLY A 18 9.93 -44.94 -5.25
C GLY A 18 10.15 -43.49 -5.70
N LEU A 19 11.37 -43.16 -6.14
CA LEU A 19 11.71 -41.84 -6.65
C LEU A 19 10.98 -41.54 -7.97
N MET A 20 10.87 -42.50 -8.89
CA MET A 20 10.11 -42.30 -10.14
C MET A 20 8.60 -42.15 -9.91
N VAL A 21 8.01 -42.90 -8.98
CA VAL A 21 6.60 -42.74 -8.60
C VAL A 21 6.36 -41.39 -7.92
N PHE A 22 7.27 -40.96 -7.04
CA PHE A 22 7.19 -39.64 -6.41
C PHE A 22 7.35 -38.50 -7.43
N CYS A 23 8.31 -38.60 -8.36
CA CYS A 23 8.48 -37.63 -9.44
C CYS A 23 7.26 -37.61 -10.37
N SER A 24 6.71 -38.77 -10.78
CA SER A 24 5.54 -38.81 -11.65
C SER A 24 4.27 -38.29 -10.98
N LEU A 25 4.12 -38.44 -9.65
CA LEU A 25 3.06 -37.78 -8.88
C LEU A 25 3.25 -36.26 -8.80
N LEU A 26 4.50 -35.76 -8.72
CA LEU A 26 4.79 -34.33 -8.76
C LEU A 26 4.55 -33.72 -10.16
N PHE A 27 4.83 -34.45 -11.24
CA PHE A 27 4.63 -33.95 -12.60
C PHE A 27 3.18 -34.08 -13.12
N SER A 28 2.38 -34.99 -12.57
CA SER A 28 0.97 -35.15 -12.97
C SER A 28 0.02 -34.14 -12.32
N SER A 29 0.47 -33.39 -11.31
CA SER A 29 -0.33 -32.36 -10.63
C SER A 29 -0.28 -30.98 -11.29
N CYS A 30 0.44 -30.82 -12.40
CA CYS A 30 0.36 -29.67 -13.30
C CYS A 30 -0.85 -29.79 -14.25
N ALA A 31 -2.02 -30.17 -13.73
CA ALA A 31 -3.25 -29.97 -14.47
C ALA A 31 -3.53 -28.46 -14.44
N GLN A 32 -3.23 -27.78 -15.54
CA GLN A 32 -3.64 -26.39 -15.77
C GLN A 32 -5.12 -26.29 -15.42
N LEU A 33 -5.43 -25.58 -14.33
CA LEU A 33 -6.80 -25.16 -14.07
C LEU A 33 -7.30 -24.51 -15.36
N PRO A 34 -8.47 -24.92 -15.88
CA PRO A 34 -8.97 -24.38 -17.12
C PRO A 34 -9.02 -22.86 -16.96
N ILE A 35 -8.31 -22.15 -17.83
CA ILE A 35 -8.57 -20.75 -18.13
C ILE A 35 -10.04 -20.74 -18.55
N GLN A 36 -10.94 -20.52 -17.59
CA GLN A 36 -12.37 -20.41 -17.85
C GLN A 36 -12.51 -19.38 -18.94
N ASN A 37 -13.17 -19.75 -20.04
CA ASN A 37 -13.37 -18.95 -21.26
C ASN A 37 -13.52 -17.44 -20.94
N TYR A 38 -12.39 -16.73 -20.91
CA TYR A 38 -12.29 -15.30 -20.63
C TYR A 38 -13.17 -14.50 -21.61
N SER A 39 -13.24 -14.99 -22.85
CA SER A 39 -14.05 -14.47 -23.95
C SER A 39 -15.57 -14.68 -23.77
N GLN A 40 -16.02 -15.57 -22.88
CA GLN A 40 -17.43 -15.78 -22.60
C GLN A 40 -17.90 -14.89 -21.44
N VAL A 41 -17.10 -14.72 -20.39
CA VAL A 41 -17.37 -13.79 -19.28
C VAL A 41 -17.37 -12.33 -19.74
N LEU A 42 -16.50 -11.97 -20.69
CA LEU A 42 -16.48 -10.63 -21.30
C LEU A 42 -17.72 -10.29 -22.13
N LYS A 43 -18.48 -11.30 -22.60
CA LYS A 43 -19.68 -11.08 -23.44
C LYS A 43 -20.96 -10.89 -22.63
N GLU A 44 -21.01 -11.31 -21.37
CA GLU A 44 -22.23 -11.26 -20.55
C GLU A 44 -22.38 -9.95 -19.75
N ASN A 45 -21.31 -9.16 -19.60
CA ASN A 45 -21.34 -7.89 -18.89
C ASN A 45 -21.44 -6.70 -19.88
N GLU A 46 -22.67 -6.29 -20.22
CA GLU A 46 -22.96 -5.26 -21.24
C GLU A 46 -22.50 -3.84 -20.88
N HIS A 47 -22.08 -3.57 -19.64
CA HIS A 47 -21.66 -2.23 -19.22
C HIS A 47 -20.14 -2.14 -19.02
N ALA A 48 -19.54 -1.14 -19.69
CA ALA A 48 -18.15 -0.79 -19.49
C ALA A 48 -17.94 -0.25 -18.06
N PRO A 49 -16.85 -0.64 -17.37
CA PRO A 49 -16.55 -0.08 -16.06
C PRO A 49 -16.33 1.43 -16.18
N ILE A 50 -16.81 2.17 -15.19
CA ILE A 50 -16.64 3.63 -15.09
C ILE A 50 -15.63 4.02 -14.01
N TYR A 51 -15.17 3.07 -13.20
CA TYR A 51 -14.07 3.22 -12.26
C TYR A 51 -12.96 2.22 -12.55
N SER A 52 -11.72 2.67 -12.35
CA SER A 52 -10.54 1.81 -12.31
C SER A 52 -9.85 2.00 -10.96
N ILE A 53 -9.81 0.92 -10.16
CA ILE A 53 -9.27 0.94 -8.80
C ILE A 53 -8.02 0.09 -8.75
N VAL A 54 -6.89 0.69 -8.36
CA VAL A 54 -5.61 -0.01 -8.19
C VAL A 54 -5.24 -0.03 -6.72
N CYS A 55 -5.10 -1.23 -6.17
CA CYS A 55 -4.75 -1.47 -4.77
C CYS A 55 -3.40 -2.16 -4.67
N ILE A 56 -2.46 -1.58 -3.91
CA ILE A 56 -1.20 -2.23 -3.53
C ILE A 56 -1.23 -2.48 -2.02
N VAL A 57 -1.18 -3.75 -1.63
CA VAL A 57 -1.09 -4.19 -0.24
C VAL A 57 0.31 -4.74 0.00
N HIS A 58 1.14 -3.95 0.65
CA HIS A 58 2.48 -4.31 1.07
C HIS A 58 2.47 -5.03 2.42
N GLY A 59 2.47 -6.36 2.39
CA GLY A 59 2.44 -7.26 3.56
C GLY A 59 3.81 -7.82 3.95
N ASP A 60 4.88 -7.41 3.28
CA ASP A 60 6.24 -7.95 3.42
C ASP A 60 7.05 -7.36 4.57
N ASN A 61 6.38 -7.10 5.70
CA ASN A 61 7.01 -6.63 6.94
C ASN A 61 6.21 -7.13 8.17
N ASN A 62 5.46 -8.22 7.99
CA ASN A 62 4.75 -8.95 9.04
C ASN A 62 3.91 -8.06 9.98
N TYR A 63 3.16 -7.09 9.43
CA TYR A 63 2.38 -6.17 10.26
C TYR A 63 1.25 -6.89 10.99
N ILE A 64 1.43 -7.04 12.30
CA ILE A 64 0.53 -7.75 13.21
C ILE A 64 -0.05 -6.77 14.22
N TYR A 65 -1.31 -6.98 14.57
CA TYR A 65 -1.96 -6.27 15.66
C TYR A 65 -2.88 -7.17 16.46
N HIS A 66 -3.37 -6.65 17.58
CA HIS A 66 -4.35 -7.34 18.42
C HIS A 66 -5.68 -6.60 18.35
N ASP A 67 -6.77 -7.34 18.15
CA ASP A 67 -8.12 -6.77 18.24
C ASP A 67 -8.50 -6.48 19.71
N THR A 68 -9.70 -5.94 19.91
CA THR A 68 -10.23 -5.61 21.25
C THR A 68 -10.45 -6.83 22.15
N THR A 69 -10.48 -8.04 21.58
CA THR A 69 -10.56 -9.30 22.32
C THR A 69 -9.19 -9.94 22.56
N GLY A 70 -8.11 -9.33 22.05
CA GLY A 70 -6.74 -9.79 22.19
C GLY A 70 -6.30 -10.80 21.13
N ASN A 71 -7.08 -11.04 20.06
CA ASN A 71 -6.65 -11.95 19.00
C ASN A 71 -5.59 -11.29 18.12
N LYS A 72 -4.54 -12.05 17.82
CA LYS A 72 -3.48 -11.66 16.89
C LYS A 72 -4.02 -11.74 15.44
N LEU A 73 -3.98 -10.62 14.73
CA LEU A 73 -4.43 -10.50 13.34
C LEU A 73 -3.30 -10.00 12.44
N SER A 74 -3.27 -10.48 11.19
CA SER A 74 -2.36 -10.04 10.13
C SER A 74 -3.03 -8.91 9.36
N ALA A 75 -2.50 -7.70 9.44
CA ALA A 75 -3.18 -6.53 8.90
C ALA A 75 -3.35 -6.56 7.39
N ASP A 76 -2.38 -7.12 6.67
CA ASP A 76 -2.42 -7.33 5.22
C ASP A 76 -3.57 -8.29 4.82
N LYS A 77 -3.74 -9.40 5.53
CA LYS A 77 -4.82 -10.38 5.27
C LYS A 77 -6.21 -9.80 5.53
N GLU A 78 -6.36 -9.04 6.61
CA GLU A 78 -7.61 -8.32 6.92
C GLU A 78 -7.90 -7.26 5.85
N THR A 79 -6.86 -6.59 5.36
CA THR A 79 -6.97 -5.59 4.29
C THR A 79 -7.40 -6.23 2.97
N ILE A 80 -6.76 -7.34 2.57
CA ILE A 80 -7.14 -8.08 1.35
C ILE A 80 -8.59 -8.55 1.40
N THR A 81 -9.04 -9.07 2.55
CA THR A 81 -10.45 -9.47 2.73
C THR A 81 -11.41 -8.31 2.50
N GLN A 82 -11.08 -7.12 3.02
CA GLN A 82 -11.89 -5.92 2.81
C GLN A 82 -11.86 -5.42 1.36
N ILE A 83 -10.69 -5.42 0.71
CA ILE A 83 -10.58 -4.99 -0.70
C ILE A 83 -11.32 -5.95 -1.63
N ILE A 84 -11.25 -7.27 -1.39
CA ILE A 84 -12.02 -8.26 -2.14
C ILE A 84 -13.52 -7.96 -2.02
N ARG A 85 -14.01 -7.62 -0.81
CA ARG A 85 -15.40 -7.22 -0.62
C ARG A 85 -15.72 -5.95 -1.43
N VAL A 86 -14.88 -4.93 -1.38
CA VAL A 86 -15.03 -3.73 -2.23
C VAL A 86 -15.11 -4.13 -3.71
N ALA A 87 -14.21 -4.98 -4.18
CA ALA A 87 -14.18 -5.43 -5.57
C ALA A 87 -15.46 -6.15 -5.98
N GLN A 88 -16.02 -7.00 -5.10
CA GLN A 88 -17.26 -7.74 -5.34
C GLN A 88 -18.52 -6.86 -5.35
N GLN A 89 -18.55 -5.80 -4.54
CA GLN A 89 -19.74 -4.93 -4.43
C GLN A 89 -19.81 -3.85 -5.51
N ASN A 90 -18.71 -3.55 -6.21
CA ASN A 90 -18.69 -2.53 -7.25
C ASN A 90 -18.95 -3.10 -8.64
N GLN A 91 -20.22 -3.04 -9.07
CA GLN A 91 -20.68 -3.57 -10.36
C GLN A 91 -20.26 -2.74 -11.58
N ASN A 92 -19.78 -1.51 -11.38
CA ASN A 92 -19.30 -0.64 -12.47
C ASN A 92 -17.81 -0.31 -12.35
N ALA A 93 -17.03 -1.15 -11.67
CA ALA A 93 -15.59 -0.96 -11.51
C ALA A 93 -14.79 -2.13 -12.09
N GLU A 94 -13.59 -1.81 -12.56
CA GLU A 94 -12.49 -2.77 -12.59
C GLU A 94 -11.58 -2.53 -11.37
N VAL A 95 -11.16 -3.61 -10.71
CA VAL A 95 -10.36 -3.55 -9.49
C VAL A 95 -9.16 -4.48 -9.60
N PHE A 96 -7.97 -3.91 -9.49
CA PHE A 96 -6.70 -4.61 -9.49
C PHE A 96 -6.15 -4.64 -8.07
N ILE A 97 -5.90 -5.83 -7.54
CA ILE A 97 -5.42 -6.02 -6.17
C ILE A 97 -4.08 -6.73 -6.24
N PHE A 98 -3.03 -6.04 -5.83
CA PHE A 98 -1.67 -6.57 -5.73
C PHE A 98 -1.32 -6.78 -4.26
N HIS A 99 -1.16 -8.03 -3.84
CA HIS A 99 -0.74 -8.41 -2.49
C HIS A 99 0.71 -8.85 -2.51
N GLN A 100 1.59 -8.01 -1.97
CA GLN A 100 3.00 -8.30 -1.81
C GLN A 100 3.22 -9.02 -0.48
N LYS A 101 3.54 -10.31 -0.52
CA LYS A 101 3.73 -11.18 0.64
C LYS A 101 5.21 -11.34 0.97
N PRO A 102 5.53 -11.78 2.20
CA PRO A 102 6.85 -12.29 2.51
C PRO A 102 7.25 -13.45 1.58
N ALA A 103 8.45 -13.36 1.03
CA ALA A 103 9.07 -14.43 0.28
C ALA A 103 9.22 -15.67 1.16
N SER A 104 9.01 -16.82 0.55
CA SER A 104 9.09 -18.09 1.24
C SER A 104 9.68 -19.14 0.30
N ASN A 105 10.19 -20.23 0.87
CA ASN A 105 10.73 -21.34 0.09
C ASN A 105 9.93 -22.62 0.37
N PHE A 106 9.50 -23.30 -0.68
CA PHE A 106 9.06 -24.68 -0.60
C PHE A 106 10.27 -25.59 -0.39
N LEU A 107 10.21 -26.45 0.63
CA LEU A 107 11.29 -27.36 1.02
C LEU A 107 12.66 -26.64 1.14
N LEU A 108 12.69 -25.42 1.71
CA LEU A 108 13.89 -24.59 1.95
C LEU A 108 14.64 -24.07 0.71
N PHE A 109 14.55 -24.72 -0.44
CA PHE A 109 15.39 -24.43 -1.61
C PHE A 109 14.64 -23.86 -2.82
N PHE A 110 13.34 -24.10 -2.92
CA PHE A 110 12.57 -23.68 -4.08
C PHE A 110 11.80 -22.43 -3.70
N PRO A 111 12.25 -21.24 -4.13
CA PRO A 111 11.51 -20.03 -3.80
C PRO A 111 10.08 -20.17 -4.33
N THR A 112 9.14 -19.57 -3.61
CA THR A 112 7.74 -19.49 -4.02
C THR A 112 7.41 -18.07 -4.44
N LYS A 113 6.47 -17.94 -5.38
CA LYS A 113 5.88 -16.65 -5.74
C LYS A 113 5.41 -15.89 -4.50
N ASP A 114 5.83 -14.65 -4.42
CA ASP A 114 5.70 -13.75 -3.26
C ASP A 114 4.78 -12.55 -3.55
N GLY A 115 4.09 -12.58 -4.69
CA GLY A 115 2.95 -11.72 -4.99
C GLY A 115 1.70 -12.55 -5.30
N ASP A 116 0.54 -12.07 -4.86
CA ASP A 116 -0.76 -12.51 -5.38
C ASP A 116 -1.46 -11.33 -6.07
N PHE A 117 -2.12 -11.63 -7.17
CA PHE A 117 -2.83 -10.68 -8.01
C PHE A 117 -4.28 -11.13 -8.18
N TYR A 118 -5.21 -10.22 -7.92
CA TYR A 118 -6.63 -10.43 -8.16
C TYR A 118 -7.14 -9.34 -9.10
N TYR A 119 -7.85 -9.74 -10.14
CA TYR A 119 -8.55 -8.85 -11.04
C TYR A 119 -10.04 -9.09 -10.96
N TYR A 120 -10.78 -8.05 -10.59
CA TYR A 120 -12.24 -8.05 -10.63
C TYR A 120 -12.72 -7.09 -11.70
N ARG A 121 -13.81 -7.45 -12.35
CA ARG A 121 -14.55 -6.56 -13.25
C ARG A 121 -16.03 -6.73 -12.98
N ASN A 122 -16.71 -5.61 -12.76
CA ASN A 122 -18.14 -5.56 -12.51
C ASN A 122 -18.58 -6.50 -11.37
N GLY A 123 -17.84 -6.51 -10.26
CA GLY A 123 -18.14 -7.36 -9.10
C GLY A 123 -17.69 -8.82 -9.23
N GLN A 124 -17.20 -9.27 -10.38
CA GLN A 124 -16.83 -10.66 -10.64
C GLN A 124 -15.32 -10.84 -10.68
N LEU A 125 -14.82 -11.91 -10.03
CA LEU A 125 -13.41 -12.31 -10.11
C LEU A 125 -13.13 -12.85 -11.51
N ILE A 126 -12.21 -12.21 -12.23
CA ILE A 126 -11.82 -12.57 -13.60
C ILE A 126 -10.48 -13.31 -13.59
N ALA A 127 -9.52 -12.86 -12.78
CA ALA A 127 -8.21 -13.50 -12.66
C ALA A 127 -7.72 -13.53 -11.21
N ASN A 128 -7.04 -14.62 -10.86
CA ASN A 128 -6.34 -14.81 -9.60
C ASN A 128 -5.03 -15.54 -9.89
N GLU A 129 -3.91 -14.80 -9.84
CA GLU A 129 -2.60 -15.31 -10.20
C GLU A 129 -1.59 -15.00 -9.10
N SER A 130 -0.66 -15.90 -8.85
CA SER A 130 0.54 -15.53 -8.11
C SER A 130 1.62 -15.04 -9.07
N TYR A 131 2.47 -14.11 -8.64
CA TYR A 131 3.59 -13.56 -9.43
C TYR A 131 4.86 -13.41 -8.58
N TRP A 132 5.98 -13.16 -9.26
CA TRP A 132 7.28 -12.88 -8.62
C TRP A 132 7.50 -11.39 -8.56
N ARG A 133 7.84 -10.87 -7.38
CA ARG A 133 8.21 -9.46 -7.21
C ARG A 133 9.68 -9.18 -7.53
N ASP A 134 10.54 -10.19 -7.42
CA ASP A 134 11.99 -10.02 -7.62
C ASP A 134 12.34 -9.73 -9.09
N GLN A 135 12.57 -8.45 -9.35
CA GLN A 135 13.40 -8.00 -10.44
C GLN A 135 14.21 -6.81 -9.93
N LYS A 136 15.34 -7.06 -9.22
CA LYS A 136 16.46 -6.17 -8.79
C LYS A 136 16.29 -4.64 -8.74
N GLU A 137 15.67 -3.99 -9.72
CA GLU A 137 15.46 -2.54 -9.84
C GLU A 137 13.98 -2.11 -9.93
N SER A 138 13.04 -3.05 -9.86
CA SER A 138 11.64 -2.82 -10.22
C SER A 138 10.97 -1.77 -9.33
N GLN A 139 10.22 -0.86 -9.94
CA GLN A 139 9.38 0.13 -9.28
C GLN A 139 7.90 -0.22 -9.54
N LEU A 140 7.50 -1.42 -9.13
CA LEU A 140 6.17 -2.03 -9.41
C LEU A 140 6.02 -2.60 -10.84
N ASN A 141 7.12 -2.98 -11.50
CA ASN A 141 7.09 -3.50 -12.87
C ASN A 141 6.23 -4.78 -13.02
N PRO A 142 6.36 -5.82 -12.15
CA PRO A 142 5.50 -7.01 -12.26
C PRO A 142 4.01 -6.67 -12.10
N GLU A 143 3.67 -5.77 -11.16
CA GLU A 143 2.31 -5.28 -10.98
C GLU A 143 1.81 -4.54 -12.23
N LEU A 144 2.67 -3.74 -12.85
CA LEU A 144 2.35 -3.01 -14.08
C LEU A 144 2.14 -3.95 -15.28
N GLU A 145 2.96 -5.00 -15.43
CA GLU A 145 2.79 -6.02 -16.48
C GLU A 145 1.41 -6.69 -16.38
N LEU A 146 1.01 -7.07 -15.16
CA LEU A 146 -0.29 -7.64 -14.88
C LEU A 146 -1.43 -6.64 -15.11
N PHE A 147 -1.28 -5.41 -14.64
CA PHE A 147 -2.26 -4.34 -14.91
C PHE A 147 -2.48 -4.13 -16.41
N ASN A 148 -1.41 -4.04 -17.19
CA ASN A 148 -1.49 -3.85 -18.64
C ASN A 148 -2.11 -5.05 -19.36
N SER A 149 -1.88 -6.27 -18.86
CA SER A 149 -2.42 -7.51 -19.45
C SER A 149 -3.94 -7.65 -19.26
N TYR A 150 -4.49 -7.05 -18.19
CA TYR A 150 -5.89 -7.21 -17.81
C TYR A 150 -6.77 -5.96 -18.00
N SER A 151 -6.16 -4.77 -18.05
CA SER A 151 -6.90 -3.51 -18.14
C SER A 151 -7.60 -3.34 -19.49
N ALA A 152 -8.84 -2.86 -19.46
CA ALA A 152 -9.65 -2.65 -20.66
C ALA A 152 -9.11 -1.51 -21.55
N ASP A 153 -9.37 -1.57 -22.86
CA ASP A 153 -8.85 -0.59 -23.84
C ASP A 153 -9.42 0.83 -23.68
N ASN A 154 -10.62 1.00 -23.11
CA ASN A 154 -11.28 2.30 -23.01
C ASN A 154 -10.93 3.03 -21.68
N LYS A 155 -9.67 3.41 -21.49
CA LYS A 155 -9.15 3.92 -20.20
C LYS A 155 -9.38 5.40 -19.94
N SER A 156 -9.74 6.20 -20.94
CA SER A 156 -9.69 7.67 -20.86
C SER A 156 -10.87 8.29 -20.10
N GLU A 157 -11.99 7.59 -19.97
CA GLU A 157 -13.21 8.11 -19.33
C GLU A 157 -13.42 7.61 -17.88
N MET A 158 -12.64 6.62 -17.44
CA MET A 158 -12.80 6.03 -16.10
C MET A 158 -12.26 6.94 -15.00
N LYS A 159 -13.01 7.05 -13.89
CA LYS A 159 -12.49 7.64 -12.65
C LYS A 159 -11.43 6.71 -12.04
N LYS A 160 -10.24 7.22 -11.79
CA LYS A 160 -9.10 6.42 -11.33
C LYS A 160 -8.85 6.62 -9.84
N ILE A 161 -8.85 5.52 -9.09
CA ILE A 161 -8.63 5.53 -7.64
C ILE A 161 -7.42 4.65 -7.33
N PHE A 162 -6.46 5.19 -6.60
CA PHE A 162 -5.30 4.46 -6.13
C PHE A 162 -5.34 4.27 -4.62
N LEU A 163 -5.00 3.08 -4.15
CA LEU A 163 -4.89 2.75 -2.74
C LEU A 163 -3.57 2.04 -2.44
N TYR A 164 -2.85 2.53 -1.43
CA TYR A 164 -1.68 1.89 -0.88
C TYR A 164 -1.90 1.52 0.58
N PHE A 165 -1.57 0.29 0.93
CA PHE A 165 -1.64 -0.24 2.29
C PHE A 165 -0.27 -0.81 2.66
N GLY A 166 0.36 -0.29 3.70
CA GLY A 166 1.66 -0.77 4.14
C GLY A 166 2.26 0.06 5.26
N HIS A 167 3.51 -0.20 5.60
CA HIS A 167 4.24 0.63 6.55
C HIS A 167 4.49 2.04 6.00
N GLN A 168 5.05 2.91 6.84
CA GLN A 168 5.55 4.20 6.39
C GLN A 168 6.51 4.00 5.21
N ILE A 169 6.16 4.58 4.06
CA ILE A 169 7.06 4.61 2.91
C ILE A 169 8.16 5.64 3.21
N PRO A 170 9.45 5.26 3.18
CA PRO A 170 10.54 6.18 3.47
C PRO A 170 10.58 7.34 2.47
N GLU A 171 10.82 8.56 2.95
CA GLU A 171 11.10 9.70 2.07
C GLU A 171 12.54 9.67 1.52
N TYR A 172 13.44 8.94 2.20
CA TYR A 172 14.85 8.75 1.83
C TYR A 172 15.37 7.40 2.33
N GLY A 173 16.45 6.89 1.70
CA GLY A 173 17.27 5.79 2.23
C GLY A 173 16.59 4.42 2.34
N GLY A 174 15.50 4.17 1.60
CA GLY A 174 14.57 3.04 1.80
C GLY A 174 15.07 1.60 1.61
N GLU A 175 16.35 1.33 1.85
CA GLU A 175 16.88 -0.03 2.08
C GLU A 175 16.18 -0.66 3.29
N GLY A 176 15.93 -1.97 3.23
CA GLY A 176 15.26 -2.71 4.30
C GLY A 176 13.78 -2.40 4.49
N TYR A 177 13.18 -1.55 3.64
CA TYR A 177 11.73 -1.37 3.62
C TYR A 177 11.00 -2.66 3.25
N ASP A 178 11.59 -3.40 2.30
CA ASP A 178 11.13 -4.67 1.77
C ASP A 178 11.88 -5.81 2.50
N GLU A 179 11.24 -6.51 3.44
CA GLU A 179 11.90 -7.51 4.31
C GLU A 179 12.47 -8.67 3.49
N SER A 180 11.77 -9.07 2.43
CA SER A 180 12.22 -10.15 1.54
C SER A 180 13.36 -9.75 0.62
N TYR A 181 13.48 -8.45 0.31
CA TYR A 181 14.52 -7.89 -0.55
C TYR A 181 15.21 -6.70 0.14
N PRO A 182 15.99 -6.93 1.22
CA PRO A 182 16.48 -5.85 2.06
C PRO A 182 17.47 -4.91 1.36
N GLU A 183 18.14 -5.38 0.30
CA GLU A 183 19.04 -4.56 -0.53
C GLU A 183 18.28 -3.63 -1.49
N ARG A 184 16.98 -3.89 -1.73
CA ARG A 184 16.15 -3.05 -2.58
C ARG A 184 15.77 -1.78 -1.83
N THR A 185 16.01 -0.66 -2.47
CA THR A 185 15.46 0.62 -2.00
C THR A 185 14.02 0.79 -2.47
N PHE A 186 13.13 1.18 -1.57
CA PHE A 186 11.80 1.65 -1.93
C PHE A 186 11.45 2.90 -1.14
N THR A 187 11.25 4.00 -1.85
CA THR A 187 10.90 5.31 -1.29
C THR A 187 9.61 5.86 -1.88
N VAL A 188 9.13 6.96 -1.33
CA VAL A 188 8.01 7.73 -1.90
C VAL A 188 8.27 8.13 -3.36
N SER A 189 9.53 8.37 -3.74
CA SER A 189 9.88 8.69 -5.14
C SER A 189 9.77 7.47 -6.04
N ASP A 190 10.12 6.28 -5.54
CA ASP A 190 9.99 5.03 -6.29
C ASP A 190 8.52 4.66 -6.47
N LEU A 191 7.70 4.83 -5.42
CA LEU A 191 6.24 4.70 -5.54
C LEU A 191 5.70 5.65 -6.60
N ALA A 192 6.01 6.96 -6.51
CA ALA A 192 5.52 7.94 -7.47
C ALA A 192 5.94 7.58 -8.91
N THR A 193 7.18 7.15 -9.13
CA THR A 193 7.65 6.75 -10.46
C THR A 193 6.88 5.53 -10.98
N GLY A 194 6.67 4.51 -10.16
CA GLY A 194 5.88 3.33 -10.53
C GLY A 194 4.43 3.67 -10.88
N LEU A 195 3.82 4.60 -10.14
CA LEU A 195 2.42 4.99 -10.33
C LEU A 195 2.12 5.72 -11.64
N ILE A 196 3.11 6.38 -12.25
CA ILE A 196 2.93 7.07 -13.54
C ILE A 196 2.37 6.11 -14.59
N ASN A 197 2.83 4.85 -14.58
CA ASN A 197 2.46 3.89 -15.62
C ASN A 197 1.05 3.31 -15.45
N PHE A 198 0.46 3.39 -14.25
CA PHE A 198 -0.92 2.98 -14.01
C PHE A 198 -1.94 4.02 -14.51
N LEU A 199 -1.50 5.25 -14.78
CA LEU A 199 -2.37 6.32 -15.26
C LEU A 199 -2.85 6.12 -16.69
N GLY A 200 -2.17 5.32 -17.52
CA GLY A 200 -2.50 5.16 -18.94
C GLY A 200 -2.64 6.53 -19.63
N ASP A 201 -3.79 6.79 -20.26
CA ASP A 201 -4.08 8.08 -20.92
C ASP A 201 -4.56 9.20 -19.98
N SER A 202 -4.75 8.93 -18.70
CA SER A 202 -5.17 9.96 -17.73
C SER A 202 -3.98 10.78 -17.26
N GLU A 203 -4.17 12.07 -17.01
CA GLU A 203 -3.13 12.90 -16.40
C GLU A 203 -2.93 12.60 -14.91
N LYS A 204 -4.00 12.21 -14.19
CA LYS A 204 -4.00 12.03 -12.74
C LYS A 204 -5.03 11.01 -12.26
N PHE A 205 -4.76 10.38 -11.12
CA PHE A 205 -5.75 9.74 -10.27
C PHE A 205 -6.73 10.80 -9.75
N ASP A 206 -8.01 10.48 -9.75
CA ASP A 206 -9.03 11.31 -9.13
C ASP A 206 -8.89 11.32 -7.61
N MET A 207 -8.41 10.21 -7.05
CA MET A 207 -8.16 10.05 -5.63
C MET A 207 -7.05 9.04 -5.37
N SER A 208 -6.14 9.39 -4.47
CA SER A 208 -5.16 8.48 -3.91
C SER A 208 -5.35 8.37 -2.40
N ILE A 209 -5.26 7.16 -1.89
CA ILE A 209 -5.49 6.84 -0.48
C ILE A 209 -4.25 6.12 0.05
N LEU A 210 -3.61 6.72 1.05
CA LEU A 210 -2.45 6.15 1.73
C LEU A 210 -2.87 5.68 3.12
N SER A 211 -3.09 4.37 3.24
CA SER A 211 -3.11 3.71 4.54
C SER A 211 -1.66 3.39 4.91
N THR A 212 -0.94 4.41 5.40
CA THR A 212 0.43 4.32 5.91
C THR A 212 0.61 5.31 7.08
N CYS A 213 1.55 5.03 7.99
CA CYS A 213 2.00 6.05 8.94
C CYS A 213 2.72 7.16 8.19
N TYR A 214 2.51 8.41 8.61
CA TYR A 214 3.27 9.57 8.12
C TYR A 214 3.20 9.77 6.59
N GLY A 215 2.08 9.40 5.96
CA GLY A 215 1.82 9.69 4.54
C GLY A 215 1.47 11.17 4.28
N GLY A 216 1.24 11.96 5.32
CA GLY A 216 0.85 13.37 5.28
C GLY A 216 1.99 14.39 5.35
N THR A 217 3.19 14.05 4.88
CA THR A 217 4.36 14.94 4.84
C THR A 217 4.36 15.86 3.60
N PRO A 218 4.96 17.06 3.64
CA PRO A 218 5.15 17.90 2.46
C PRO A 218 5.74 17.18 1.24
N PHE A 219 6.77 16.35 1.42
CA PHE A 219 7.41 15.68 0.29
C PHE A 219 6.55 14.56 -0.31
N THR A 220 5.86 13.76 0.52
CA THR A 220 4.89 12.77 0.03
C THR A 220 3.75 13.42 -0.78
N ILE A 221 3.15 14.50 -0.27
CA ILE A 221 2.06 15.19 -0.99
C ILE A 221 2.56 15.90 -2.25
N ASP A 222 3.76 16.49 -2.26
CA ASP A 222 4.37 17.07 -3.47
C ASP A 222 4.60 16.01 -4.55
N LYS A 223 5.18 14.85 -4.18
CA LYS A 223 5.47 13.75 -5.11
C LYS A 223 4.22 13.10 -5.68
N LEU A 224 3.27 12.73 -4.83
CA LEU A 224 2.04 12.05 -5.27
C LEU A 224 1.00 13.02 -5.81
N GLY A 225 1.06 14.30 -5.43
CA GLY A 225 0.19 15.34 -5.96
C GLY A 225 0.42 15.65 -7.44
N ALA A 226 1.61 15.35 -7.96
CA ALA A 226 1.85 15.35 -9.40
C ALA A 226 0.92 14.36 -10.13
N LEU A 227 0.52 13.27 -9.45
CA LEU A 227 -0.23 12.15 -10.02
C LEU A 227 -1.67 12.07 -9.51
N SER A 228 -2.08 12.91 -8.56
CA SER A 228 -3.39 12.80 -7.89
C SER A 228 -4.06 14.17 -7.78
N LYS A 229 -5.39 14.20 -7.89
CA LYS A 229 -6.20 15.40 -7.62
C LYS A 229 -6.48 15.56 -6.13
N ILE A 230 -6.84 14.46 -5.47
CA ILE A 230 -7.11 14.39 -4.03
C ILE A 230 -6.25 13.30 -3.41
N ILE A 231 -5.66 13.59 -2.25
CA ILE A 231 -4.94 12.59 -1.45
C ILE A 231 -5.60 12.49 -0.08
N ILE A 232 -5.82 11.27 0.41
CA ILE A 232 -6.22 10.99 1.80
C ILE A 232 -5.06 10.24 2.45
N ALA A 233 -4.52 10.78 3.55
CA ALA A 233 -3.40 10.16 4.26
C ALA A 233 -3.42 10.50 5.75
N SER A 234 -2.64 9.77 6.55
CA SER A 234 -2.38 10.13 7.93
C SER A 234 -1.06 10.91 8.06
N PRO A 235 -1.08 12.13 8.61
CA PRO A 235 0.13 12.83 9.02
C PRO A 235 0.88 12.11 10.14
N GLU A 236 0.20 11.49 11.10
CA GLU A 236 0.83 10.78 12.22
C GLU A 236 0.81 9.26 12.02
N ASN A 237 1.08 8.52 13.11
CA ASN A 237 0.96 7.06 13.16
C ASN A 237 -0.46 6.61 12.78
N LEU A 238 -0.55 5.70 11.82
CA LEU A 238 -1.79 5.11 11.37
C LEU A 238 -1.73 3.60 11.51
N HIS A 239 -2.79 3.05 12.07
CA HIS A 239 -2.90 1.61 12.23
C HIS A 239 -3.76 1.04 11.09
N LEU A 240 -3.10 0.37 10.14
CA LEU A 240 -3.66 -0.01 8.81
C LEU A 240 -4.99 -0.75 8.86
N SER A 241 -5.14 -1.62 9.86
CA SER A 241 -6.32 -2.47 10.03
C SER A 241 -7.62 -1.71 10.30
N TYR A 242 -7.55 -0.44 10.68
CA TYR A 242 -8.72 0.36 11.01
C TYR A 242 -9.09 1.37 9.93
N PHE A 243 -8.39 1.35 8.79
CA PHE A 243 -8.77 2.18 7.65
C PHE A 243 -10.02 1.59 6.99
N ASP A 244 -11.17 2.23 7.20
CA ASP A 244 -12.46 1.65 6.81
C ASP A 244 -12.69 1.72 5.31
N LEU A 245 -12.73 0.56 4.65
CA LEU A 245 -12.98 0.48 3.20
C LEU A 245 -14.47 0.38 2.85
N ALA A 246 -15.35 0.23 3.83
CA ALA A 246 -16.80 0.17 3.61
C ALA A 246 -17.36 1.32 2.74
N PRO A 247 -16.87 2.57 2.82
CA PRO A 247 -17.37 3.62 1.94
C PRO A 247 -17.09 3.37 0.45
N LEU A 248 -16.07 2.57 0.11
CA LEU A 248 -15.75 2.17 -1.26
C LEU A 248 -16.61 1.02 -1.77
N GLU A 249 -17.34 0.28 -0.92
CA GLU A 249 -18.21 -0.82 -1.38
C GLU A 249 -19.40 -0.32 -2.23
N GLN A 250 -19.70 0.98 -2.19
CA GLN A 250 -20.84 1.61 -2.86
C GLN A 250 -20.40 2.86 -3.63
N LEU A 251 -19.35 2.76 -4.46
CA LEU A 251 -18.81 3.94 -5.18
C LEU A 251 -19.86 4.59 -6.07
N ASP A 252 -20.66 3.82 -6.78
CA ASP A 252 -21.69 4.34 -7.67
C ASP A 252 -22.71 5.24 -6.99
N GLU A 253 -23.21 4.82 -5.83
CA GLU A 253 -24.19 5.61 -5.09
C GLU A 253 -23.55 6.91 -4.58
N LYS A 254 -22.31 6.83 -4.08
CA LYS A 254 -21.68 7.95 -3.36
C LYS A 254 -20.94 8.94 -4.25
N LEU A 255 -20.29 8.48 -5.32
CA LEU A 255 -19.54 9.33 -6.27
C LEU A 255 -20.36 9.82 -7.46
N ARG A 256 -21.52 9.21 -7.75
CA ARG A 256 -22.44 9.75 -8.77
C ARG A 256 -23.29 10.89 -8.24
N ILE A 257 -23.63 10.85 -6.94
CA ILE A 257 -24.45 11.87 -6.27
C ILE A 257 -23.58 13.06 -5.78
N GLY A 258 -22.29 12.84 -5.50
CA GLY A 258 -21.38 13.84 -4.94
C GLY A 258 -20.16 14.17 -5.82
N ASN A 259 -19.49 15.28 -5.53
CA ASN A 259 -18.16 15.55 -6.08
C ASN A 259 -17.09 14.73 -5.33
N ASN A 260 -15.93 14.48 -5.97
CA ASN A 260 -14.86 13.64 -5.42
C ASN A 260 -14.40 14.10 -4.02
N ILE A 261 -14.45 15.41 -3.73
CA ILE A 261 -14.07 15.97 -2.42
C ILE A 261 -15.08 15.64 -1.32
N SER A 262 -16.38 15.61 -1.61
CA SER A 262 -17.40 15.22 -0.63
C SER A 262 -17.29 13.74 -0.28
N PHE A 263 -17.02 12.90 -1.29
CA PHE A 263 -16.70 11.49 -1.07
C PHE A 263 -15.46 11.33 -0.19
N ALA A 264 -14.36 12.04 -0.51
CA ALA A 264 -13.13 12.02 0.28
C ALA A 264 -13.37 12.40 1.75
N LYS A 265 -14.18 13.43 2.00
CA LYS A 265 -14.57 13.86 3.35
C LYS A 265 -15.33 12.79 4.11
N ASN A 266 -16.32 12.17 3.48
CA ASN A 266 -17.10 11.10 4.10
C ASN A 266 -16.23 9.87 4.37
N PHE A 267 -15.40 9.48 3.40
CA PHE A 267 -14.43 8.40 3.54
C PHE A 267 -13.49 8.63 4.73
N ALA A 268 -12.85 9.81 4.79
CA ALA A 268 -11.91 10.15 5.84
C ALA A 268 -12.57 10.25 7.23
N GLN A 269 -13.78 10.80 7.32
CA GLN A 269 -14.55 10.84 8.56
C GLN A 269 -14.85 9.43 9.06
N ASN A 270 -15.30 8.51 8.20
CA ASN A 270 -15.60 7.12 8.59
C ASN A 270 -14.34 6.40 9.08
N ALA A 271 -13.22 6.55 8.39
CA ALA A 271 -11.94 6.01 8.84
C ALA A 271 -11.51 6.60 10.19
N PHE A 272 -11.69 7.91 10.40
CA PHE A 272 -11.39 8.60 11.65
C PHE A 272 -12.26 8.09 12.80
N ASP A 273 -13.57 7.94 12.59
CA ASP A 273 -14.51 7.44 13.60
C ASP A 273 -14.15 6.00 13.99
N LYS A 274 -13.89 5.13 13.01
CA LYS A 274 -13.47 3.75 13.26
C LYS A 274 -12.16 3.68 14.04
N LEU A 275 -11.15 4.47 13.66
CA LEU A 275 -9.88 4.53 14.40
C LEU A 275 -10.10 5.04 15.83
N THR A 276 -10.82 6.14 16.00
CA THR A 276 -11.01 6.74 17.33
C THR A 276 -11.79 5.84 18.29
N MET A 277 -12.66 4.97 17.78
CA MET A 277 -13.32 3.95 18.60
C MET A 277 -12.37 2.84 19.06
N ASN A 278 -11.36 2.50 18.25
CA ASN A 278 -10.54 1.31 18.46
C ASN A 278 -9.14 1.59 19.05
N VAL A 279 -8.62 2.81 18.95
CA VAL A 279 -7.28 3.15 19.47
C VAL A 279 -7.31 4.24 20.55
N GLN A 280 -6.30 4.22 21.44
CA GLN A 280 -6.11 5.22 22.50
C GLN A 280 -5.02 6.25 22.15
N THR A 281 -4.21 6.00 21.12
CA THR A 281 -3.19 6.92 20.60
C THR A 281 -3.83 8.09 19.87
N SER A 282 -3.02 9.05 19.43
CA SER A 282 -3.52 10.10 18.54
C SER A 282 -4.03 9.49 17.23
N VAL A 283 -5.00 10.15 16.64
CA VAL A 283 -5.60 9.77 15.35
C VAL A 283 -5.65 11.03 14.50
N SER A 284 -5.09 10.95 13.30
CA SER A 284 -5.10 12.02 12.31
C SER A 284 -5.44 11.46 10.94
N ILE A 285 -6.41 12.04 10.24
CA ILE A 285 -6.64 11.79 8.82
C ILE A 285 -6.80 13.12 8.12
N ALA A 286 -5.91 13.38 7.17
CA ALA A 286 -5.92 14.57 6.35
C ALA A 286 -6.40 14.26 4.93
N ILE A 287 -7.11 15.22 4.36
CA ILE A 287 -7.48 15.27 2.94
C ILE A 287 -6.78 16.46 2.35
N TYR A 288 -6.07 16.23 1.26
CA TYR A 288 -5.35 17.24 0.50
C TYR A 288 -6.04 17.41 -0.86
N ASP A 289 -6.66 18.57 -1.07
CA ASP A 289 -6.95 19.09 -2.41
C ASP A 289 -5.65 19.62 -3.00
N VAL A 290 -5.01 18.79 -3.84
CA VAL A 290 -3.62 18.95 -4.21
C VAL A 290 -3.36 20.30 -4.87
N ASP A 291 -4.24 20.73 -5.78
CA ASP A 291 -4.07 22.00 -6.48
C ASP A 291 -4.10 23.19 -5.52
N SER A 292 -4.95 23.12 -4.50
CA SER A 292 -5.05 24.14 -3.44
C SER A 292 -3.82 24.17 -2.53
N THR A 293 -3.12 23.04 -2.33
CA THR A 293 -1.90 22.95 -1.50
C THR A 293 -0.61 23.40 -2.19
N LYS A 294 -0.60 23.50 -3.54
CA LYS A 294 0.62 23.79 -4.34
C LYS A 294 1.39 25.02 -3.87
N GLN A 295 0.69 26.10 -3.52
CA GLN A 295 1.33 27.32 -3.06
C GLN A 295 2.12 27.08 -1.77
N TYR A 296 1.50 26.42 -0.78
CA TYR A 296 2.18 26.09 0.47
C TYR A 296 3.43 25.23 0.21
N LEU A 297 3.28 24.16 -0.56
CA LEU A 297 4.38 23.24 -0.89
C LEU A 297 5.54 23.95 -1.60
N ASN A 298 5.24 24.83 -2.57
CA ASN A 298 6.26 25.60 -3.27
C ASN A 298 7.04 26.53 -2.34
N GLU A 299 6.37 27.18 -1.38
CA GLU A 299 7.01 28.10 -0.44
C GLU A 299 7.93 27.38 0.55
N ILE A 300 7.57 26.17 1.00
CA ILE A 300 8.39 25.40 1.95
C ILE A 300 9.40 24.44 1.30
N ARG A 301 9.35 24.24 -0.03
CA ARG A 301 10.13 23.21 -0.74
C ARG A 301 11.61 23.26 -0.41
N MET A 302 12.23 24.44 -0.47
CA MET A 302 13.67 24.59 -0.20
C MET A 302 14.01 24.20 1.25
N SER A 303 13.23 24.66 2.22
CA SER A 303 13.41 24.33 3.65
C SER A 303 13.25 22.83 3.91
N TYR A 304 12.27 22.19 3.28
CA TYR A 304 12.04 20.76 3.44
C TYR A 304 13.13 19.92 2.76
N THR A 305 13.53 20.25 1.52
CA THR A 305 14.64 19.58 0.82
C THR A 305 15.95 19.66 1.59
N ASN A 306 16.27 20.82 2.17
CA ASN A 306 17.46 20.98 3.01
C ASN A 306 17.38 20.08 4.25
N THR A 307 16.19 19.95 4.84
CA THR A 307 15.95 19.06 5.98
C THR A 307 16.19 17.61 5.60
N LEU A 308 15.60 17.11 4.51
CA LEU A 308 15.85 15.75 4.02
C LEU A 308 17.32 15.49 3.67
N THR A 309 18.00 16.47 3.07
CA THR A 309 19.43 16.38 2.75
C THR A 309 20.28 16.23 4.01
N ASN A 310 20.03 17.08 5.02
CA ASN A 310 20.73 17.00 6.29
C ASN A 310 20.42 15.70 7.03
N LEU A 311 19.17 15.23 6.97
CA LEU A 311 18.76 13.96 7.56
C LEU A 311 19.49 12.79 6.93
N LYS A 312 19.61 12.75 5.60
CA LYS A 312 20.35 11.69 4.91
C LYS A 312 21.80 11.58 5.39
N LEU A 313 22.46 12.71 5.64
CA LEU A 313 23.83 12.75 6.18
C LEU A 313 23.89 12.33 7.66
N GLN A 314 22.91 12.77 8.46
CA GLN A 314 22.93 12.55 9.91
C GLN A 314 22.35 11.20 10.33
N PHE A 315 21.44 10.60 9.57
CA PHE A 315 20.84 9.31 9.90
C PHE A 315 21.90 8.20 9.93
N GLN A 316 22.94 8.32 9.11
CA GLN A 316 24.11 7.43 9.12
C GLN A 316 24.92 7.53 10.41
N THR A 317 24.82 8.65 11.14
CA THR A 317 25.61 8.91 12.35
C THR A 317 24.79 8.82 13.64
N PHE A 318 23.53 9.27 13.65
CA PHE A 318 22.68 9.33 14.87
C PHE A 318 21.18 9.13 14.58
N PRO A 319 20.72 7.90 14.31
CA PRO A 319 19.32 7.64 13.96
C PRO A 319 18.32 8.01 15.06
N SER A 320 18.71 7.96 16.34
CA SER A 320 17.82 8.21 17.48
C SER A 320 17.48 9.68 17.75
N ILE A 321 18.13 10.62 17.07
CA ILE A 321 17.95 12.07 17.28
C ILE A 321 16.83 12.63 16.39
N VAL A 322 16.43 11.90 15.36
CA VAL A 322 15.43 12.34 14.38
C VAL A 322 14.04 11.89 14.83
N LYS A 323 13.09 12.82 14.88
CA LYS A 323 11.68 12.55 15.17
C LYS A 323 10.79 13.28 14.19
N GLN A 324 9.58 12.79 14.04
CA GLN A 324 8.52 13.51 13.34
C GLN A 324 7.71 14.35 14.33
N CYS A 325 7.26 15.49 13.86
CA CYS A 325 6.32 16.36 14.57
C CYS A 325 5.44 17.10 13.58
N ASP A 326 4.32 17.60 14.08
CA ASP A 326 3.46 18.52 13.35
C ASP A 326 4.25 19.73 12.83
N CYS A 327 4.14 20.01 11.52
CA CYS A 327 4.87 21.11 10.88
C CYS A 327 4.56 22.48 11.50
N ALA A 328 3.39 22.67 12.13
CA ALA A 328 3.07 23.92 12.83
C ALA A 328 3.95 24.18 14.07
N GLU A 329 4.66 23.16 14.57
CA GLU A 329 5.62 23.30 15.68
C GLU A 329 6.98 23.85 15.23
N LEU A 330 7.19 24.02 13.92
CA LEU A 330 8.44 24.43 13.32
C LEU A 330 8.25 25.76 12.57
N PRO A 331 8.90 26.86 13.01
CA PRO A 331 8.72 28.18 12.41
C PRO A 331 9.00 28.25 10.90
N SER A 332 9.90 27.40 10.38
CA SER A 332 10.24 27.33 8.96
C SER A 332 9.10 26.83 8.07
N TYR A 333 8.08 26.18 8.65
CA TYR A 333 6.95 25.63 7.93
C TYR A 333 5.64 26.34 8.27
N LEU A 334 5.56 27.09 9.38
CA LEU A 334 4.36 27.81 9.80
C LEU A 334 4.08 29.02 8.91
N LEU A 335 3.27 28.83 7.86
CA LEU A 335 2.87 29.86 6.89
C LEU A 335 1.34 30.03 6.86
N PRO A 336 0.80 31.22 6.52
CA PRO A 336 -0.65 31.48 6.52
C PRO A 336 -1.48 30.51 5.65
N GLN A 337 -0.90 30.02 4.56
CA GLN A 337 -1.53 29.12 3.60
C GLN A 337 -1.41 27.63 3.95
N MET A 338 -0.81 27.26 5.09
CA MET A 338 -0.62 25.87 5.52
C MET A 338 -1.92 25.04 5.49
N ASN A 339 -3.06 25.66 5.83
CA ASN A 339 -4.35 24.97 5.88
C ASN A 339 -5.13 25.04 4.55
N LYS A 340 -4.60 25.72 3.53
CA LYS A 340 -5.30 25.89 2.24
C LYS A 340 -5.32 24.55 1.50
N GLY A 341 -6.53 24.05 1.21
CA GLY A 341 -6.71 22.75 0.57
C GLY A 341 -6.56 21.56 1.53
N VAL A 342 -6.43 21.79 2.84
CA VAL A 342 -6.26 20.72 3.84
C VAL A 342 -7.51 20.63 4.71
N THR A 343 -8.12 19.46 4.77
CA THR A 343 -9.15 19.13 5.77
C THR A 343 -8.57 18.07 6.69
N ILE A 344 -8.56 18.32 8.01
CA ILE A 344 -7.95 17.42 8.99
C ILE A 344 -9.01 16.97 10.00
N PHE A 345 -9.12 15.65 10.18
CA PHE A 345 -9.81 15.04 11.31
C PHE A 345 -8.76 14.61 12.33
N TYR A 346 -8.83 15.16 13.54
CA TYR A 346 -7.81 14.95 14.55
C TYR A 346 -8.40 14.70 15.93
N ARG A 347 -7.76 13.78 16.65
CA ARG A 347 -7.96 13.57 18.09
C ARG A 347 -6.60 13.32 18.74
N PRO A 348 -6.25 14.04 19.83
CA PRO A 348 -5.05 13.72 20.58
C PRO A 348 -5.08 12.31 21.17
N ALA A 349 -3.91 11.83 21.59
CA ALA A 349 -3.82 10.63 22.40
C ALA A 349 -4.61 10.81 23.72
N ARG A 350 -5.19 9.75 24.27
CA ARG A 350 -5.90 9.84 25.56
C ARG A 350 -4.95 9.94 26.77
N PHE A 351 -3.65 9.76 26.55
CA PHE A 351 -2.61 9.71 27.58
C PHE A 351 -1.31 10.38 27.10
N GLY A 352 -0.35 10.52 28.02
CA GLY A 352 0.97 11.06 27.72
C GLY A 352 1.01 12.59 27.57
N ARG A 353 2.14 13.09 27.05
CA ARG A 353 2.44 14.54 26.96
C ARG A 353 1.55 15.27 25.95
N LEU A 354 1.09 14.57 24.91
CA LEU A 354 0.32 15.16 23.81
C LEU A 354 -1.21 15.09 24.04
N LYS A 355 -1.68 14.60 25.19
CA LYS A 355 -3.12 14.39 25.42
C LYS A 355 -3.99 15.65 25.34
N ASN A 356 -3.37 16.81 25.52
CA ASN A 356 -4.05 18.10 25.49
C ASN A 356 -3.84 18.86 24.18
N LYS A 357 -3.11 18.31 23.20
CA LYS A 357 -2.93 18.93 21.89
C LYS A 357 -4.25 18.88 21.15
N GLN A 358 -4.96 20.01 21.01
CA GLN A 358 -6.31 20.01 20.43
C GLN A 358 -6.31 20.08 18.90
N ASN A 359 -5.20 20.52 18.30
CA ASN A 359 -5.11 20.81 16.89
C ASN A 359 -3.91 20.10 16.27
N HIS A 360 -4.02 19.80 14.98
CA HIS A 360 -2.94 19.32 14.14
C HIS A 360 -2.98 20.10 12.82
N SER A 361 -1.85 20.49 12.24
CA SER A 361 -1.84 21.23 10.97
C SER A 361 -2.34 20.43 9.77
N GLY A 362 -2.34 19.11 9.90
CA GLY A 362 -2.50 18.19 8.78
C GLY A 362 -1.20 17.93 8.03
N TRP A 363 -0.06 18.40 8.53
CA TRP A 363 1.26 18.16 7.95
C TRP A 363 2.23 17.64 8.99
N GLU A 364 2.97 16.59 8.64
CA GLU A 364 4.05 16.08 9.46
C GLU A 364 5.41 16.46 8.87
N CYS A 365 6.34 16.89 9.73
CA CYS A 365 7.67 17.33 9.38
C CYS A 365 8.72 16.65 10.26
N TRP A 366 9.95 16.59 9.76
CA TRP A 366 11.07 16.12 10.56
C TRP A 366 11.62 17.20 11.48
N LYS A 367 12.06 16.77 12.66
CA LYS A 367 12.68 17.61 13.68
C LYS A 367 13.85 16.89 14.34
N TYR A 368 14.90 17.65 14.61
CA TYR A 368 16.03 17.20 15.42
C TYR A 368 15.73 17.38 16.91
N ASP A 369 15.88 16.32 17.69
CA ASP A 369 15.79 16.38 19.15
C ASP A 369 17.17 16.73 19.75
N ALA A 370 17.48 18.03 19.77
CA ALA A 370 18.73 18.54 20.32
C ALA A 370 18.94 18.26 21.82
N LYS A 371 17.95 17.68 22.54
CA LYS A 371 18.09 17.39 23.98
C LYS A 371 19.02 16.21 24.29
N ILE A 372 19.43 15.42 23.29
CA ILE A 372 20.30 14.25 23.48
C ILE A 372 21.79 14.64 23.44
N THR A 373 22.17 15.81 22.90
CA THR A 373 23.58 16.18 22.69
C THR A 373 24.29 16.76 23.91
N ASN A 374 23.58 17.02 25.02
CA ASN A 374 24.16 17.58 26.25
C ASN A 374 24.53 16.53 27.32
N ILE A 375 24.56 15.25 26.97
CA ILE A 375 25.15 14.20 27.83
C ILE A 375 26.56 13.94 27.31
N ARG A 376 27.52 14.78 27.70
CA ARG A 376 28.96 14.53 27.57
C ARG A 376 29.65 14.91 28.86
#